data_AF-A0A9E1EQY5-F1
#
_entry.id   AF-A0A9E1EQY5-F1
#
_cell.length_a   1.000
_cell.length_b   1.000
_cell.length_c   1.000
_cell.angle_alpha   90.00
_cell.angle_beta   90.00
_cell.angle_gamma   90.00
#
_symmetry.space_group_name_H-M   'P 1'
#
loop_
_entity.id
_entity.type
_entity.pdbx_description
1 polymer ?
#
loop_
_entity_poly.entity_id
_entity_poly.type
_entity_poly.pdbx_seq_one_letter_code
_entity_poly.pdbx_strand_id
1 'polypeptide(L)'
;MNKLILLILFSLSYCNSVIGQDSHIHFIEKPDSQKISIYIDQTLFTEFLYSDTLYKQVLYPIYTASGTEITRGYPARPKADERTDHPHQMGLWFSFGSINGLDFWNNSNRIPHNKKEHYGIIRFTGIKNINEKENQFTVEANWTNHNGYILLKEKTTYAFTGKPHERGIQRTTTLTAFNDSIFITENKEGLLGMRLDRNLEADISGIYQNKEGDTGNDVWGKRSAWVVLNGKIKDEKISIAIIDHPENPNYPGWSHARGYGLFAINNLGGRCFDKQAEKVQILLKKEESITFTHQILIKDGDYLSNQEIEKVSAPQKPL
;
A
#
# COMPACT_ATOMS: atom_id res chain seq x y z
N MET A 1 35.44 71.24 -11.52
CA MET A 1 35.99 69.88 -11.62
C MET A 1 35.11 68.93 -10.81
N ASN A 2 34.07 68.35 -11.41
CA ASN A 2 33.26 67.31 -10.78
C ASN A 2 33.56 65.98 -11.48
N LYS A 3 34.20 65.05 -10.78
CA LYS A 3 34.40 63.67 -11.25
C LYS A 3 33.21 62.82 -10.80
N LEU A 4 32.45 62.34 -11.78
CA LEU A 4 31.37 61.38 -11.61
C LEU A 4 32.00 59.99 -11.42
N ILE A 5 31.78 59.33 -10.28
CA ILE A 5 32.16 57.94 -10.05
C ILE A 5 30.94 57.08 -10.36
N LEU A 6 31.03 56.29 -11.43
CA LEU A 6 30.02 55.32 -11.83
C LEU A 6 30.26 54.01 -11.07
N LEU A 7 29.42 53.69 -10.09
CA LEU A 7 29.42 52.39 -9.41
C LEU A 7 28.59 51.40 -10.24
N ILE A 8 29.25 50.44 -10.88
CA ILE A 8 28.60 49.31 -11.56
C ILE A 8 28.37 48.22 -10.50
N LEU A 9 27.13 48.08 -10.05
CA LEU A 9 26.67 46.95 -9.24
C LEU A 9 26.46 45.74 -10.14
N PHE A 10 27.39 44.79 -10.12
CA PHE A 10 27.18 43.46 -10.68
C PHE A 10 26.27 42.66 -9.74
N SER A 11 24.99 42.55 -10.07
CA SER A 11 24.10 41.57 -9.45
C SER A 11 24.43 40.18 -10.02
N LEU A 12 25.19 39.38 -9.28
CA LEU A 12 25.27 37.94 -9.54
C LEU A 12 23.94 37.29 -9.13
N SER A 13 23.03 37.16 -10.09
CA SER A 13 21.89 36.26 -9.97
C SER A 13 22.39 34.83 -10.01
N TYR A 14 22.62 34.23 -8.85
CA TYR A 14 22.75 32.78 -8.72
C TYR A 14 21.38 32.15 -9.01
N CYS A 15 21.16 31.78 -10.26
CA CYS A 15 20.11 30.84 -10.62
C CYS A 15 20.58 29.46 -10.18
N ASN A 16 20.32 29.10 -8.92
CA ASN A 16 20.39 27.70 -8.52
C ASN A 16 19.24 27.00 -9.22
N SER A 17 19.51 26.40 -10.38
CA SER A 17 18.75 25.27 -10.85
C SER A 17 18.78 24.23 -9.74
N VAL A 18 17.69 24.13 -8.98
CA VAL A 18 17.43 22.97 -8.12
C VAL A 18 17.28 21.80 -9.08
N ILE A 19 18.40 21.15 -9.39
CA ILE A 19 18.40 19.78 -9.88
C ILE A 19 17.66 19.04 -8.78
N GLY A 20 16.43 18.58 -9.07
CA GLY A 20 15.61 17.85 -8.13
C GLY A 20 16.36 16.61 -7.69
N GLN A 21 17.07 16.70 -6.57
CA GLN A 21 17.75 15.59 -5.96
C GLN A 21 16.66 14.70 -5.37
N ASP A 22 16.69 13.40 -5.69
CA ASP A 22 15.80 12.44 -5.04
C ASP A 22 15.99 12.55 -3.52
N SER A 23 14.88 12.60 -2.79
CA SER A 23 14.91 12.73 -1.33
C SER A 23 15.67 11.56 -0.70
N HIS A 24 16.38 11.83 0.39
CA HIS A 24 17.11 10.79 1.10
C HIS A 24 16.16 9.98 1.97
N ILE A 25 16.15 8.66 1.80
CA ILE A 25 15.26 7.75 2.54
C ILE A 25 16.07 7.04 3.61
N HIS A 26 15.58 7.09 4.85
CA HIS A 26 16.23 6.47 5.99
C HIS A 26 15.27 5.63 6.83
N PHE A 27 15.80 4.56 7.40
CA PHE A 27 15.03 3.57 8.16
C PHE A 27 15.49 3.53 9.60
N ILE A 28 14.57 3.72 10.55
CA ILE A 28 14.86 3.66 11.98
C ILE A 28 14.11 2.49 12.61
N GLU A 29 14.82 1.41 12.92
CA GLU A 29 14.28 0.30 13.69
C GLU A 29 13.97 0.71 15.12
N LYS A 30 12.79 0.32 15.63
CA LYS A 30 12.36 0.52 17.02
C LYS A 30 11.79 -0.78 17.57
N PRO A 31 12.64 -1.78 17.90
CA PRO A 31 12.21 -3.11 18.32
C PRO A 31 11.27 -3.11 19.54
N ASP A 32 11.53 -2.25 20.52
CA ASP A 32 10.70 -2.11 21.73
C ASP A 32 9.26 -1.68 21.42
N SER A 33 9.06 -0.97 20.32
CA SER A 33 7.75 -0.55 19.82
C SER A 33 7.27 -1.40 18.63
N GLN A 34 7.98 -2.48 18.31
CA GLN A 34 7.69 -3.40 17.22
C GLN A 34 7.42 -2.70 15.88
N LYS A 35 8.31 -1.78 15.49
CA LYS A 35 8.18 -1.03 14.24
C LYS A 35 9.51 -0.67 13.57
N ILE A 36 9.42 -0.29 12.29
CA ILE A 36 10.43 0.46 11.55
C ILE A 36 9.79 1.80 11.18
N SER A 37 10.41 2.93 11.50
CA SER A 37 9.97 4.25 11.02
C SER A 37 10.68 4.56 9.70
N ILE A 38 9.91 4.91 8.66
CA ILE A 38 10.40 5.27 7.34
C ILE A 38 10.29 6.78 7.20
N TYR A 39 11.41 7.43 6.99
CA TYR A 39 11.47 8.87 6.78
C TYR A 39 11.98 9.19 5.38
N ILE A 40 11.52 10.31 4.87
CA ILE A 40 11.99 10.90 3.62
C ILE A 40 12.47 12.31 3.97
N ASP A 41 13.76 12.52 3.78
CA ASP A 41 14.55 13.62 4.33
C ASP A 41 14.46 13.68 5.85
N GLN A 42 13.72 14.64 6.43
CA GLN A 42 13.54 14.76 7.89
C GLN A 42 12.08 14.51 8.31
N THR A 43 11.21 14.17 7.36
CA THR A 43 9.77 14.04 7.59
C THR A 43 9.38 12.58 7.64
N LEU A 44 8.59 12.20 8.64
CA LEU A 44 8.03 10.86 8.74
C LEU A 44 7.10 10.60 7.54
N PHE A 45 7.39 9.56 6.75
CA PHE A 45 6.51 9.14 5.67
C PHE A 45 5.51 8.10 6.17
N THR A 46 6.00 7.02 6.78
CA THR A 46 5.16 5.96 7.33
C THR A 46 5.91 5.12 8.36
N GLU A 47 5.22 4.22 9.04
CA GLU A 47 5.84 3.22 9.89
C GLU A 47 5.39 1.82 9.48
N PHE A 48 6.34 0.89 9.39
CA PHE A 48 6.04 -0.53 9.27
C PHE A 48 5.82 -1.10 10.66
N LEU A 49 4.58 -1.44 10.97
CA LEU A 49 4.17 -1.99 12.25
C LEU A 49 4.05 -3.51 12.14
N TYR A 50 4.69 -4.22 13.06
CA TYR A 50 4.72 -5.69 13.07
C TYR A 50 4.32 -6.30 14.41
N SER A 51 3.54 -5.55 15.20
CA SER A 51 3.03 -6.06 16.47
C SER A 51 2.06 -7.23 16.31
N ASP A 52 2.21 -8.25 17.15
CA ASP A 52 1.36 -9.44 17.15
C ASP A 52 -0.13 -9.13 17.39
N THR A 53 -0.45 -7.99 18.01
CA THR A 53 -1.85 -7.59 18.25
C THR A 53 -2.60 -7.17 16.98
N LEU A 54 -1.87 -6.91 15.89
CA LEU A 54 -2.45 -6.54 14.59
C LEU A 54 -2.84 -7.76 13.75
N TYR A 55 -2.31 -8.95 14.08
CA TYR A 55 -2.49 -10.21 13.34
C TYR A 55 -2.00 -10.20 11.88
N LYS A 56 -1.42 -9.08 11.43
CA LYS A 56 -0.75 -8.85 10.15
C LYS A 56 0.11 -7.59 10.23
N GLN A 57 1.13 -7.49 9.37
CA GLN A 57 1.95 -6.29 9.28
C GLN A 57 1.26 -5.22 8.42
N VAL A 58 1.45 -3.96 8.78
CA VAL A 58 0.83 -2.81 8.10
C VAL A 58 1.83 -1.67 7.95
N LEU A 59 1.67 -0.85 6.91
CA LEU A 59 2.25 0.50 6.88
C LEU A 59 1.21 1.48 7.41
N TYR A 60 1.48 2.09 8.56
CA TYR A 60 0.57 3.00 9.26
C TYR A 60 1.31 3.89 10.28
N PRO A 61 0.96 5.18 10.40
CA PRO A 61 0.17 5.98 9.45
C PRO A 61 0.91 6.19 8.13
N ILE A 62 0.23 6.68 7.09
CA ILE A 62 0.88 7.13 5.85
C ILE A 62 0.63 8.63 5.68
N TYR A 63 1.68 9.38 5.35
CA TYR A 63 1.65 10.83 5.16
C TYR A 63 1.95 11.23 3.71
N THR A 64 1.37 12.34 3.24
CA THR A 64 1.77 13.01 1.99
C THR A 64 3.15 13.67 2.13
N ALA A 65 3.71 14.21 1.04
CA ALA A 65 4.96 14.96 1.13
C ALA A 65 4.82 16.23 1.96
N SER A 66 3.63 16.84 1.95
CA SER A 66 3.26 17.99 2.76
C SER A 66 2.90 17.65 4.22
N GLY A 67 2.94 16.37 4.61
CA GLY A 67 2.75 15.93 6.00
C GLY A 67 1.30 15.65 6.39
N THR A 68 0.37 15.56 5.42
CA THR A 68 -1.03 15.22 5.69
C THR A 68 -1.23 13.71 5.81
N GLU A 69 -1.86 13.26 6.88
CA GLU A 69 -2.17 11.84 7.10
C GLU A 69 -3.31 11.40 6.17
N ILE A 70 -3.08 10.36 5.36
CA ILE A 70 -4.07 9.85 4.38
C ILE A 70 -4.75 8.56 4.82
N THR A 71 -4.29 7.94 5.90
CA THR A 71 -4.86 6.70 6.45
C THR A 71 -5.79 6.97 7.63
N ARG A 72 -6.85 6.18 7.74
CA ARG A 72 -7.79 6.23 8.87
C ARG A 72 -7.09 5.99 10.20
N GLY A 73 -7.44 6.75 11.22
CA GLY A 73 -6.95 6.62 12.60
C GLY A 73 -7.37 5.32 13.28
N TYR A 74 -8.64 4.96 13.22
CA TYR A 74 -9.17 3.74 13.83
C TYR A 74 -8.60 2.45 13.20
N PRO A 75 -8.21 1.44 14.01
CA PRO A 75 -8.41 1.33 15.47
C PRO A 75 -7.27 1.88 16.34
N ALA A 76 -6.11 2.22 15.78
CA ALA A 76 -4.91 2.53 16.55
C ALA A 76 -4.92 3.93 17.18
N ARG A 77 -5.37 4.94 16.42
CA ARG A 77 -5.48 6.34 16.86
C ARG A 77 -6.81 6.93 16.38
N PRO A 78 -7.97 6.48 16.90
CA PRO A 78 -9.27 6.91 16.43
C PRO A 78 -9.42 8.44 16.46
N LYS A 79 -9.88 9.04 15.36
CA LYS A 79 -10.17 10.48 15.28
C LYS A 79 -11.67 10.74 15.49
N ALA A 80 -12.02 11.98 15.80
CA ALA A 80 -13.43 12.40 15.83
C ALA A 80 -14.07 12.12 14.46
N ASP A 81 -15.35 11.73 14.47
CA ASP A 81 -16.17 11.48 13.27
C ASP A 81 -15.68 10.36 12.33
N GLU A 82 -14.69 9.55 12.74
CA GLU A 82 -14.31 8.32 12.04
C GLU A 82 -15.26 7.16 12.36
N ARG A 83 -15.53 6.35 11.34
CA ARG A 83 -16.21 5.06 11.52
C ARG A 83 -15.33 4.12 12.34
N THR A 84 -15.91 3.47 13.35
CA THR A 84 -15.25 2.42 14.15
C THR A 84 -15.60 1.01 13.66
N ASP A 85 -15.90 0.88 12.37
CA ASP A 85 -16.21 -0.37 11.68
C ASP A 85 -14.93 -1.03 11.14
N HIS A 86 -15.02 -2.33 10.80
CA HIS A 86 -13.94 -3.08 10.17
C HIS A 86 -12.56 -2.84 10.83
N PRO A 87 -12.38 -3.18 12.12
CA PRO A 87 -11.12 -2.94 12.86
C PRO A 87 -9.89 -3.61 12.23
N HIS A 88 -10.09 -4.60 11.37
CA HIS A 88 -9.04 -5.29 10.64
C HIS A 88 -8.51 -4.47 9.44
N GLN A 89 -9.20 -3.41 9.00
CA GLN A 89 -8.79 -2.52 7.91
C GLN A 89 -8.02 -1.34 8.49
N MET A 90 -6.69 -1.43 8.46
CA MET A 90 -5.78 -0.45 9.06
C MET A 90 -4.55 -0.25 8.18
N GLY A 91 -4.22 1.02 7.90
CA GLY A 91 -3.05 1.36 7.09
C GLY A 91 -3.11 0.77 5.69
N LEU A 92 -1.95 0.43 5.15
CA LEU A 92 -1.75 -0.39 3.95
C LEU A 92 -1.30 -1.80 4.38
N TRP A 93 -2.00 -2.83 3.92
CA TRP A 93 -1.75 -4.23 4.28
C TRP A 93 -1.88 -5.15 3.07
N PHE A 94 -1.47 -6.40 3.26
CA PHE A 94 -1.68 -7.48 2.31
C PHE A 94 -2.14 -8.70 3.10
N SER A 95 -3.24 -9.31 2.67
CA SER A 95 -3.79 -10.53 3.26
C SER A 95 -4.81 -11.15 2.29
N PHE A 96 -5.31 -12.35 2.57
CA PHE A 96 -6.30 -12.98 1.71
C PHE A 96 -7.50 -13.52 2.49
N GLY A 97 -8.67 -13.56 1.85
CA GLY A 97 -9.92 -13.94 2.51
C GLY A 97 -10.02 -15.40 2.93
N SER A 98 -9.44 -16.35 2.20
CA SER A 98 -9.47 -17.76 2.59
C SER A 98 -8.31 -18.55 2.03
N ILE A 99 -7.52 -19.17 2.92
CA ILE A 99 -6.50 -20.16 2.55
C ILE A 99 -6.76 -21.42 3.35
N ASN A 100 -7.01 -22.54 2.66
CA ASN A 100 -7.39 -23.82 3.28
C ASN A 100 -8.52 -23.67 4.33
N GLY A 101 -9.49 -22.78 4.08
CA GLY A 101 -10.64 -22.53 4.96
C GLY A 101 -10.41 -21.54 6.10
N LEU A 102 -9.22 -20.94 6.21
CA LEU A 102 -8.89 -19.93 7.22
C LEU A 102 -8.95 -18.52 6.66
N ASP A 103 -9.65 -17.63 7.36
CA ASP A 103 -9.77 -16.22 6.99
C ASP A 103 -8.62 -15.37 7.57
N PHE A 104 -7.78 -14.81 6.71
CA PHE A 104 -6.69 -13.90 7.11
C PHE A 104 -7.08 -12.42 7.01
N TRP A 105 -8.12 -12.10 6.23
CA TRP A 105 -8.51 -10.73 5.94
C TRP A 105 -9.29 -10.09 7.09
N ASN A 106 -10.31 -10.78 7.59
CA ASN A 106 -11.23 -10.23 8.60
C ASN A 106 -10.73 -10.37 10.04
N ASN A 107 -9.53 -10.93 10.26
CA ASN A 107 -8.99 -11.17 11.60
C ASN A 107 -8.59 -9.86 12.31
N SER A 108 -8.92 -9.76 13.60
CA SER A 108 -8.61 -8.62 14.47
C SER A 108 -8.69 -9.01 15.95
N ASN A 109 -8.27 -8.09 16.83
CA ASN A 109 -8.40 -8.27 18.28
C ASN A 109 -9.85 -8.33 18.79
N ARG A 110 -10.84 -8.01 17.92
CA ARG A 110 -12.27 -8.10 18.24
C ARG A 110 -12.89 -9.45 17.96
N ILE A 111 -12.17 -10.38 17.33
CA ILE A 111 -12.68 -11.73 17.08
C ILE A 111 -12.85 -12.47 18.42
N PRO A 112 -14.06 -12.95 18.75
CA PRO A 112 -14.30 -13.74 19.95
C PRO A 112 -13.38 -14.96 20.04
N HIS A 113 -12.92 -15.31 21.24
CA HIS A 113 -11.98 -16.41 21.44
C HIS A 113 -12.43 -17.72 20.78
N ASN A 114 -13.71 -18.06 20.93
CA ASN A 114 -14.31 -19.28 20.36
C ASN A 114 -14.48 -19.27 18.84
N LYS A 115 -14.11 -18.19 18.15
CA LYS A 115 -14.11 -18.11 16.69
C LYS A 115 -12.71 -18.09 16.09
N LYS A 116 -11.66 -17.94 16.91
CA LYS A 116 -10.28 -17.74 16.42
C LYS A 116 -9.75 -18.90 15.59
N GLU A 117 -10.26 -20.12 15.78
CA GLU A 117 -9.89 -21.30 15.00
C GLU A 117 -10.22 -21.21 13.50
N HIS A 118 -11.17 -20.34 13.12
CA HIS A 118 -11.51 -20.09 11.72
C HIS A 118 -10.65 -19.01 11.04
N TYR A 119 -9.74 -18.38 11.79
CA TYR A 119 -8.91 -17.28 11.30
C TYR A 119 -7.44 -17.65 11.23
N GLY A 120 -6.78 -17.11 10.22
CA GLY A 120 -5.33 -17.15 10.07
C GLY A 120 -4.65 -15.93 10.69
N ILE A 121 -3.35 -16.04 10.98
CA ILE A 121 -2.51 -14.99 11.54
C ILE A 121 -1.23 -14.89 10.70
N ILE A 122 -0.88 -13.69 10.24
CA ILE A 122 0.39 -13.41 9.56
C ILE A 122 1.39 -12.92 10.62
N ARG A 123 2.27 -13.79 11.07
CA ARG A 123 3.22 -13.53 12.17
C ARG A 123 4.54 -13.05 11.62
N PHE A 124 5.00 -11.90 12.06
CA PHE A 124 6.31 -11.37 11.70
C PHE A 124 7.41 -12.28 12.26
N THR A 125 8.41 -12.61 11.44
CA THR A 125 9.53 -13.48 11.87
C THR A 125 10.87 -12.76 11.89
N GLY A 126 11.00 -11.62 11.20
CA GLY A 126 12.20 -10.80 11.30
C GLY A 126 12.43 -9.87 10.12
N ILE A 127 13.39 -8.95 10.32
CA ILE A 127 13.95 -8.11 9.29
C ILE A 127 15.11 -8.88 8.66
N LYS A 128 15.05 -9.09 7.34
CA LYS A 128 16.08 -9.82 6.61
C LYS A 128 17.20 -8.93 6.14
N ASN A 129 16.86 -7.72 5.69
CA ASN A 129 17.81 -6.74 5.16
C ASN A 129 17.22 -5.33 5.23
N ILE A 130 18.08 -4.32 5.43
CA ILE A 130 17.78 -2.91 5.21
C ILE A 130 18.87 -2.37 4.28
N ASN A 131 18.47 -1.78 3.15
CA ASN A 131 19.37 -1.20 2.18
C ASN A 131 18.94 0.23 1.81
N GLU A 132 19.50 1.20 2.51
CA GLU A 132 19.26 2.63 2.26
C GLU A 132 19.76 3.09 0.89
N LYS A 133 20.76 2.43 0.30
CA LYS A 133 21.23 2.78 -1.06
C LYS A 133 20.21 2.45 -2.14
N GLU A 134 19.41 1.41 -1.89
CA GLU A 134 18.31 0.97 -2.77
C GLU A 134 16.95 1.45 -2.26
N ASN A 135 16.92 2.28 -1.21
CA ASN A 135 15.70 2.77 -0.56
C ASN A 135 14.70 1.64 -0.20
N GLN A 136 15.20 0.49 0.27
CA GLN A 136 14.36 -0.67 0.53
C GLN A 136 14.71 -1.42 1.80
N PHE A 137 13.74 -2.17 2.32
CA PHE A 137 13.98 -3.21 3.33
C PHE A 137 13.20 -4.48 3.00
N THR A 138 13.70 -5.61 3.48
CA THR A 138 13.08 -6.94 3.31
C THR A 138 12.75 -7.53 4.67
N VAL A 139 11.55 -8.08 4.80
CA VAL A 139 11.05 -8.76 6.00
C VAL A 139 10.54 -10.15 5.67
N GLU A 140 10.39 -10.97 6.71
CA GLU A 140 9.81 -12.31 6.63
C GLU A 140 8.63 -12.44 7.60
N ALA A 141 7.66 -13.27 7.22
CA ALA A 141 6.52 -13.61 8.05
C ALA A 141 6.05 -15.06 7.81
N ASN A 142 5.34 -15.63 8.77
CA ASN A 142 4.67 -16.93 8.66
C ASN A 142 3.15 -16.74 8.67
N TRP A 143 2.46 -17.31 7.69
CA TRP A 143 1.00 -17.41 7.69
C TRP A 143 0.61 -18.68 8.45
N THR A 144 -0.05 -18.50 9.58
CA THR A 144 -0.32 -19.57 10.53
C THR A 144 -1.80 -19.72 10.83
N ASN A 145 -2.22 -20.92 11.25
CA ASN A 145 -3.50 -21.07 11.95
C ASN A 145 -3.39 -20.59 13.41
N HIS A 146 -4.48 -20.64 14.16
CA HIS A 146 -4.50 -20.19 15.56
C HIS A 146 -3.51 -20.92 16.47
N ASN A 147 -3.20 -22.18 16.18
CA ASN A 147 -2.28 -23.02 16.96
C ASN A 147 -0.80 -22.86 16.55
N GLY A 148 -0.49 -21.99 15.58
CA GLY A 148 0.87 -21.75 15.10
C GLY A 148 1.34 -22.72 14.00
N TYR A 149 0.46 -23.56 13.44
CA TYR A 149 0.80 -24.38 12.28
C TYR A 149 1.04 -23.49 11.05
N ILE A 150 2.20 -23.61 10.44
CA ILE A 150 2.63 -22.76 9.31
C ILE A 150 2.09 -23.32 7.99
N LEU A 151 1.35 -22.49 7.26
CA LEU A 151 0.79 -22.77 5.95
C LEU A 151 1.70 -22.21 4.85
N LEU A 152 2.01 -20.91 4.94
CA LEU A 152 2.88 -20.20 4.01
C LEU A 152 4.01 -19.50 4.76
N LYS A 153 5.16 -19.41 4.10
CA LYS A 153 6.23 -18.46 4.44
C LYS A 153 6.14 -17.28 3.49
N GLU A 154 6.16 -16.08 4.04
CA GLU A 154 6.17 -14.82 3.30
C GLU A 154 7.55 -14.20 3.37
N LYS A 155 8.04 -13.73 2.22
CA LYS A 155 9.16 -12.79 2.12
C LYS A 155 8.68 -11.56 1.37
N THR A 156 8.86 -10.38 1.97
CA THR A 156 8.36 -9.13 1.42
C THR A 156 9.43 -8.07 1.38
N THR A 157 9.65 -7.49 0.21
CA THR A 157 10.47 -6.29 0.02
C THR A 157 9.58 -5.08 -0.13
N TYR A 158 9.88 -4.05 0.65
CA TYR A 158 9.30 -2.72 0.53
C TYR A 158 10.36 -1.78 -0.02
N ALA A 159 10.09 -1.15 -1.15
CA ALA A 159 10.93 -0.10 -1.72
C ALA A 159 10.17 1.23 -1.71
N PHE A 160 10.87 2.33 -1.49
CA PHE A 160 10.28 3.65 -1.32
C PHE A 160 10.88 4.65 -2.29
N THR A 161 10.08 5.63 -2.70
CA THR A 161 10.54 6.79 -3.46
C THR A 161 9.99 8.07 -2.86
N GLY A 162 10.73 9.17 -3.02
CA GLY A 162 10.35 10.48 -2.50
C GLY A 162 10.84 11.58 -3.42
N LYS A 163 9.91 12.46 -3.81
CA LYS A 163 10.18 13.71 -4.53
C LYS A 163 9.35 14.83 -3.88
N PRO A 164 9.58 16.11 -4.23
CA PRO A 164 8.63 17.16 -3.87
C PRO A 164 7.21 16.76 -4.32
N HIS A 165 6.24 16.83 -3.40
CA HIS A 165 4.83 16.51 -3.64
C HIS A 165 4.51 15.06 -4.07
N GLU A 166 5.46 14.13 -4.00
CA GLU A 166 5.25 12.74 -4.41
C GLU A 166 5.91 11.75 -3.46
N ARG A 167 5.20 10.66 -3.16
CA ARG A 167 5.66 9.54 -2.34
C ARG A 167 5.30 8.23 -3.02
N GLY A 168 6.23 7.29 -3.04
CA GLY A 168 6.01 5.97 -3.62
C GLY A 168 6.28 4.85 -2.62
N ILE A 169 5.48 3.79 -2.71
CA ILE A 169 5.68 2.52 -2.00
C ILE A 169 5.53 1.42 -3.03
N GLN A 170 6.55 0.58 -3.20
CA GLN A 170 6.42 -0.70 -3.89
C GLN A 170 6.48 -1.81 -2.86
N ARG A 171 5.51 -2.73 -2.90
CA ARG A 171 5.51 -3.97 -2.11
C ARG A 171 5.62 -5.15 -3.06
N THR A 172 6.69 -5.92 -2.93
CA THR A 172 6.85 -7.22 -3.61
C THR A 172 6.81 -8.32 -2.57
N THR A 173 5.77 -9.16 -2.62
CA THR A 173 5.49 -10.23 -1.65
C THR A 173 5.57 -11.58 -2.33
N THR A 174 6.44 -12.46 -1.85
CA THR A 174 6.49 -13.87 -2.28
C THR A 174 5.94 -14.74 -1.16
N LEU A 175 4.96 -15.58 -1.48
CA LEU A 175 4.38 -16.58 -0.59
C LEU A 175 4.82 -17.98 -1.05
N THR A 176 5.41 -18.76 -0.15
CA THR A 176 5.89 -20.12 -0.40
C THR A 176 5.10 -21.11 0.45
N ALA A 177 4.51 -22.14 -0.17
CA ALA A 177 3.86 -23.24 0.53
C ALA A 177 4.88 -24.01 1.37
N PHE A 178 4.59 -24.25 2.66
CA PHE A 178 5.60 -24.78 3.57
C PHE A 178 5.39 -26.26 3.97
N ASN A 179 4.42 -26.55 4.83
CA ASN A 179 4.22 -27.93 5.30
C ASN A 179 3.41 -28.77 4.31
N ASP A 180 2.38 -28.16 3.72
CA ASP A 180 1.43 -28.81 2.81
C ASP A 180 1.28 -28.01 1.52
N SER A 181 0.62 -28.62 0.54
CA SER A 181 0.09 -27.89 -0.60
C SER A 181 -0.97 -26.88 -0.16
N ILE A 182 -0.96 -25.72 -0.80
CA ILE A 182 -1.87 -24.61 -0.53
C ILE A 182 -2.82 -24.47 -1.71
N PHE A 183 -4.13 -24.54 -1.43
CA PHE A 183 -5.15 -24.33 -2.44
C PHE A 183 -5.83 -22.98 -2.22
N ILE A 184 -5.65 -22.11 -3.21
CA ILE A 184 -6.20 -20.75 -3.22
C ILE A 184 -7.32 -20.72 -4.26
N THR A 185 -8.51 -20.37 -3.82
CA THR A 185 -9.68 -20.16 -4.70
C THR A 185 -10.11 -18.72 -4.68
N GLU A 186 -10.87 -18.32 -5.69
CA GLU A 186 -11.51 -17.01 -5.75
C GLU A 186 -12.19 -16.60 -4.44
N ASN A 187 -11.91 -15.38 -3.98
CA ASN A 187 -12.53 -14.77 -2.81
C ASN A 187 -12.65 -13.27 -3.05
N LYS A 188 -13.75 -12.67 -2.57
CA LYS A 188 -13.97 -11.22 -2.62
C LYS A 188 -12.93 -10.47 -1.79
N GLU A 189 -12.54 -11.02 -0.65
CA GLU A 189 -11.63 -10.40 0.31
C GLU A 189 -10.17 -10.75 -0.04
N GLY A 190 -9.34 -9.73 -0.18
CA GLY A 190 -7.97 -9.81 -0.72
C GLY A 190 -7.67 -8.63 -1.64
N LEU A 191 -6.44 -8.41 -2.11
CA LEU A 191 -5.15 -8.93 -1.62
C LEU A 191 -4.39 -7.81 -0.91
N LEU A 192 -3.99 -6.78 -1.67
CA LEU A 192 -3.46 -5.54 -1.13
C LEU A 192 -4.63 -4.58 -0.82
N GLY A 193 -4.68 -4.04 0.39
CA GLY A 193 -5.71 -3.09 0.79
C GLY A 193 -5.15 -1.92 1.58
N MET A 194 -5.80 -0.77 1.44
CA MET A 194 -5.54 0.44 2.23
C MET A 194 -6.85 0.97 2.81
N ARG A 195 -6.81 1.46 4.06
CA ARG A 195 -7.95 2.15 4.68
C ARG A 195 -7.64 3.63 4.83
N LEU A 196 -8.42 4.44 4.12
CA LEU A 196 -8.19 5.86 3.94
C LEU A 196 -8.89 6.72 5.00
N ASP A 197 -8.36 7.91 5.22
CA ASP A 197 -8.93 8.94 6.08
C ASP A 197 -10.37 9.29 5.64
N ARG A 198 -11.23 9.63 6.61
CA ARG A 198 -12.65 9.94 6.39
C ARG A 198 -12.86 11.03 5.33
N ASN A 199 -11.95 12.01 5.25
CA ASN A 199 -12.06 13.09 4.27
C ASN A 199 -11.94 12.59 2.82
N LEU A 200 -11.34 11.44 2.61
CA LEU A 200 -11.16 10.80 1.30
C LEU A 200 -12.27 9.78 0.98
N GLU A 201 -13.31 9.67 1.82
CA GLU A 201 -14.52 8.89 1.51
C GLU A 201 -15.36 9.57 0.42
N ALA A 202 -16.15 8.78 -0.31
CA ALA A 202 -16.83 9.22 -1.53
C ALA A 202 -17.95 10.24 -1.32
N ASP A 203 -18.56 10.23 -0.14
CA ASP A 203 -19.56 11.21 0.29
C ASP A 203 -18.94 12.51 0.84
N ILE A 204 -17.60 12.61 0.90
CA ILE A 204 -16.89 13.81 1.33
C ILE A 204 -16.11 14.44 0.18
N SER A 205 -15.09 13.76 -0.35
CA SER A 205 -14.26 14.30 -1.44
C SER A 205 -13.67 13.27 -2.39
N GLY A 206 -13.64 11.99 -2.00
CA GLY A 206 -12.93 10.95 -2.74
C GLY A 206 -13.65 10.50 -4.00
N ILE A 207 -12.95 10.45 -5.12
CA ILE A 207 -13.47 9.95 -6.39
C ILE A 207 -12.45 8.96 -6.95
N TYR A 208 -12.87 7.70 -7.07
CA TYR A 208 -12.08 6.68 -7.76
C TYR A 208 -12.21 6.84 -9.28
N GLN A 209 -11.13 6.52 -9.98
CA GLN A 209 -11.08 6.41 -11.43
C GLN A 209 -10.14 5.26 -11.79
N ASN A 210 -10.51 4.41 -12.76
CA ASN A 210 -9.63 3.40 -13.30
C ASN A 210 -9.06 3.81 -14.67
N LYS A 211 -8.14 3.00 -15.20
CA LYS A 211 -7.53 3.23 -16.52
C LYS A 211 -8.55 3.30 -17.65
N GLU A 212 -9.59 2.50 -17.56
CA GLU A 212 -10.63 2.35 -18.59
C GLU A 212 -11.63 3.53 -18.60
N GLY A 213 -11.58 4.41 -17.59
CA GLY A 213 -12.41 5.60 -17.49
C GLY A 213 -13.68 5.41 -16.64
N ASP A 214 -13.87 4.26 -16.01
CA ASP A 214 -14.91 4.09 -14.98
C ASP A 214 -14.58 4.99 -13.78
N THR A 215 -15.60 5.55 -13.14
CA THR A 215 -15.43 6.47 -12.00
C THR A 215 -16.36 6.14 -10.84
N GLY A 216 -16.03 6.64 -9.65
CA GLY A 216 -16.85 6.48 -8.45
C GLY A 216 -17.08 5.01 -8.09
N ASN A 217 -18.35 4.61 -7.94
CA ASN A 217 -18.72 3.24 -7.57
C ASN A 217 -18.56 2.24 -8.72
N ASP A 218 -18.53 2.70 -9.97
CA ASP A 218 -18.47 1.83 -11.15
C ASP A 218 -17.09 1.18 -11.32
N VAL A 219 -16.08 1.71 -10.64
CA VAL A 219 -14.73 1.12 -10.57
C VAL A 219 -14.75 -0.25 -9.89
N TRP A 220 -15.66 -0.48 -8.93
CA TRP A 220 -15.67 -1.70 -8.13
C TRP A 220 -15.81 -2.96 -8.99
N GLY A 221 -14.92 -3.94 -8.76
CA GLY A 221 -14.95 -5.21 -9.45
C GLY A 221 -14.53 -5.14 -10.92
N LYS A 222 -14.02 -4.00 -11.39
CA LYS A 222 -13.39 -3.89 -12.70
C LYS A 222 -11.94 -4.35 -12.63
N ARG A 223 -11.48 -5.02 -13.68
CA ARG A 223 -10.06 -5.32 -13.87
C ARG A 223 -9.39 -4.09 -14.45
N SER A 224 -8.32 -3.60 -13.82
CA SER A 224 -7.61 -2.42 -14.30
C SER A 224 -6.16 -2.44 -13.86
N ALA A 225 -5.26 -2.00 -14.76
CA ALA A 225 -3.84 -1.91 -14.48
C ALA A 225 -3.52 -0.94 -13.33
N TRP A 226 -4.36 0.09 -13.17
CA TRP A 226 -4.26 1.03 -12.07
C TRP A 226 -5.64 1.61 -11.75
N VAL A 227 -5.82 1.93 -10.48
CA VAL A 227 -6.93 2.75 -10.00
C VAL A 227 -6.32 3.92 -9.25
N VAL A 228 -6.89 5.11 -9.39
CA VAL A 228 -6.53 6.30 -8.63
C VAL A 228 -7.73 6.80 -7.87
N LEU A 229 -7.52 7.22 -6.63
CA LEU A 229 -8.44 8.04 -5.87
C LEU A 229 -7.93 9.48 -5.89
N ASN A 230 -8.77 10.40 -6.33
CA ASN A 230 -8.55 11.84 -6.17
C ASN A 230 -9.48 12.38 -5.09
N GLY A 231 -8.97 13.21 -4.19
CA GLY A 231 -9.76 13.81 -3.12
C GLY A 231 -9.05 14.99 -2.47
N LYS A 232 -9.63 15.49 -1.39
CA LYS A 232 -9.05 16.60 -0.62
C LYS A 232 -9.11 16.32 0.87
N ILE A 233 -8.07 16.77 1.59
CA ILE A 233 -8.10 16.89 3.04
C ILE A 233 -7.85 18.36 3.34
N LYS A 234 -8.85 19.04 3.92
CA LYS A 234 -8.90 20.51 3.95
C LYS A 234 -8.76 21.07 2.52
N ASP A 235 -7.78 21.94 2.28
CA ASP A 235 -7.52 22.56 0.97
C ASP A 235 -6.46 21.81 0.14
N GLU A 236 -5.80 20.79 0.71
CA GLU A 236 -4.78 20.00 0.00
C GLU A 236 -5.44 18.99 -0.92
N LYS A 237 -5.16 19.11 -2.23
CA LYS A 237 -5.49 18.07 -3.22
C LYS A 237 -4.57 16.88 -3.03
N ILE A 238 -5.14 15.68 -3.05
CA ILE A 238 -4.42 14.43 -2.89
C ILE A 238 -4.86 13.43 -3.95
N SER A 239 -3.90 12.77 -4.58
CA SER A 239 -4.11 11.57 -5.39
C SER A 239 -3.40 10.38 -4.78
N ILE A 240 -4.07 9.23 -4.75
CA ILE A 240 -3.50 7.95 -4.32
C ILE A 240 -3.80 6.95 -5.43
N ALA A 241 -2.78 6.44 -6.10
CA ALA A 241 -2.92 5.39 -7.11
C ALA A 241 -2.41 4.05 -6.56
N ILE A 242 -3.16 2.97 -6.81
CA ILE A 242 -2.68 1.59 -6.69
C ILE A 242 -2.49 1.07 -8.11
N ILE A 243 -1.27 0.60 -8.40
CA ILE A 243 -0.82 0.12 -9.70
C ILE A 243 -0.48 -1.36 -9.56
N ASP A 244 -1.11 -2.19 -10.38
CA ASP A 244 -0.88 -3.63 -10.45
C ASP A 244 0.31 -3.93 -11.37
N HIS A 245 1.09 -4.95 -11.04
CA HIS A 245 2.24 -5.32 -11.87
C HIS A 245 1.85 -6.35 -12.95
N PRO A 246 2.28 -6.20 -14.22
CA PRO A 246 1.94 -7.14 -15.30
C PRO A 246 2.32 -8.60 -15.08
N GLU A 247 3.32 -8.85 -14.23
CA GLU A 247 3.76 -10.22 -13.86
C GLU A 247 2.94 -10.82 -12.71
N ASN A 248 2.00 -10.07 -12.14
CA ASN A 248 1.15 -10.63 -11.10
C ASN A 248 0.25 -11.73 -11.68
N PRO A 249 0.01 -12.81 -10.93
CA PRO A 249 -1.00 -13.80 -11.24
C PRO A 249 -2.34 -13.13 -11.55
N ASN A 250 -3.02 -13.56 -12.61
CA ASN A 250 -4.29 -13.00 -13.06
C ASN A 250 -4.29 -11.48 -13.28
N TYR A 251 -3.17 -10.88 -13.70
CA TYR A 251 -3.11 -9.47 -14.06
C TYR A 251 -4.10 -9.09 -15.20
N PRO A 252 -4.71 -7.90 -15.15
CA PRO A 252 -4.81 -7.04 -13.97
C PRO A 252 -5.82 -7.59 -12.97
N GLY A 253 -5.58 -7.34 -11.68
CA GLY A 253 -6.47 -7.69 -10.59
C GLY A 253 -7.78 -6.91 -10.59
N TRP A 254 -8.76 -7.40 -9.84
CA TRP A 254 -10.05 -6.75 -9.66
C TRP A 254 -9.95 -5.65 -8.61
N SER A 255 -10.48 -4.47 -8.90
CA SER A 255 -10.56 -3.41 -7.89
C SER A 255 -11.56 -3.80 -6.79
N HIS A 256 -11.19 -3.55 -5.55
CA HIS A 256 -12.07 -3.62 -4.39
C HIS A 256 -12.13 -2.24 -3.72
N ALA A 257 -12.45 -1.21 -4.51
CA ALA A 257 -12.69 0.15 -4.03
C ALA A 257 -14.13 0.29 -3.48
N ARG A 258 -14.28 0.94 -2.33
CA ARG A 258 -15.57 1.19 -1.67
C ARG A 258 -15.68 2.65 -1.26
N GLY A 259 -16.87 3.23 -1.44
CA GLY A 259 -17.13 4.62 -1.07
C GLY A 259 -16.83 4.98 0.40
N TYR A 260 -16.77 3.99 1.31
CA TYR A 260 -16.40 4.21 2.71
C TYR A 260 -14.88 4.23 2.99
N GLY A 261 -14.03 4.27 1.95
CA GLY A 261 -12.58 4.47 2.10
C GLY A 261 -11.74 3.18 2.18
N LEU A 262 -12.31 2.01 1.86
CA LEU A 262 -11.50 0.83 1.52
C LEU A 262 -11.02 0.98 0.08
N PHE A 263 -9.70 0.97 -0.11
CA PHE A 263 -9.08 0.99 -1.42
C PHE A 263 -8.15 -0.21 -1.58
N ALA A 264 -8.57 -1.18 -2.39
CA ALA A 264 -7.87 -2.46 -2.52
C ALA A 264 -7.85 -2.97 -3.96
N ILE A 265 -6.93 -3.88 -4.24
CA ILE A 265 -6.85 -4.66 -5.49
C ILE A 265 -6.70 -6.14 -5.16
N ASN A 266 -7.41 -6.98 -5.91
CA ASN A 266 -7.51 -8.41 -5.67
C ASN A 266 -7.23 -9.20 -6.95
N ASN A 267 -5.99 -9.66 -7.13
CA ASN A 267 -5.59 -10.58 -8.19
C ASN A 267 -6.20 -11.99 -8.06
N LEU A 268 -6.93 -12.27 -6.98
CA LEU A 268 -7.58 -13.54 -6.71
C LEU A 268 -9.11 -13.38 -6.63
N GLY A 269 -9.65 -12.30 -7.21
CA GLY A 269 -11.07 -11.96 -7.13
C GLY A 269 -11.99 -12.86 -7.97
N GLY A 270 -11.63 -13.11 -9.24
CA GLY A 270 -12.38 -13.99 -10.14
C GLY A 270 -13.89 -13.76 -10.15
N ARG A 271 -14.66 -14.86 -10.06
CA ARG A 271 -16.13 -14.86 -10.08
C ARG A 271 -16.81 -14.32 -8.83
N CYS A 272 -16.04 -13.93 -7.82
CA CYS A 272 -16.56 -13.17 -6.70
C CYS A 272 -16.84 -11.70 -7.08
N PHE A 273 -16.16 -11.16 -8.09
CA PHE A 273 -16.40 -9.81 -8.61
C PHE A 273 -17.15 -9.82 -9.93
N ASP A 274 -16.81 -10.73 -10.84
CA ASP A 274 -17.44 -10.84 -12.15
C ASP A 274 -17.83 -12.28 -12.46
N LYS A 275 -19.14 -12.58 -12.47
CA LYS A 275 -19.65 -13.94 -12.72
C LYS A 275 -19.24 -14.51 -14.08
N GLN A 276 -18.87 -13.67 -15.05
CA GLN A 276 -18.41 -14.08 -16.37
C GLN A 276 -16.90 -14.31 -16.43
N ALA A 277 -16.14 -13.95 -15.39
CA ALA A 277 -14.70 -14.15 -15.35
C ALA A 277 -14.31 -15.64 -15.36
N GLU A 278 -13.08 -15.89 -15.82
CA GLU A 278 -12.43 -17.16 -15.60
C GLU A 278 -12.32 -17.45 -14.10
N LYS A 279 -12.44 -18.73 -13.75
CA LYS A 279 -12.38 -19.17 -12.36
C LYS A 279 -10.93 -19.06 -11.89
N VAL A 280 -10.69 -18.34 -10.79
CA VAL A 280 -9.36 -18.30 -10.18
C VAL A 280 -9.20 -19.50 -9.25
N GLN A 281 -8.26 -20.38 -9.57
CA GLN A 281 -7.82 -21.50 -8.75
C GLN A 281 -6.32 -21.71 -8.89
N ILE A 282 -5.61 -21.70 -7.76
CA ILE A 282 -4.16 -21.89 -7.72
C ILE A 282 -3.87 -23.00 -6.72
N LEU A 283 -3.12 -24.00 -7.16
CA LEU A 283 -2.52 -25.01 -6.30
C LEU A 283 -1.02 -24.74 -6.24
N LEU A 284 -0.53 -24.36 -5.06
CA LEU A 284 0.89 -24.34 -4.76
C LEU A 284 1.24 -25.65 -4.08
N LYS A 285 2.03 -26.49 -4.71
CA LYS A 285 2.62 -27.65 -4.02
C LYS A 285 3.62 -27.16 -2.98
N LYS A 286 3.95 -28.02 -2.02
CA LYS A 286 5.02 -27.75 -1.05
C LYS A 286 6.26 -27.18 -1.76
N GLU A 287 6.82 -26.12 -1.18
CA GLU A 287 7.97 -25.34 -1.67
C GLU A 287 7.74 -24.52 -2.95
N GLU A 288 6.60 -24.67 -3.63
CA GLU A 288 6.22 -23.75 -4.71
C GLU A 288 5.86 -22.37 -4.16
N SER A 289 6.14 -21.36 -4.97
CA SER A 289 5.98 -19.96 -4.59
C SER A 289 5.13 -19.19 -5.59
N ILE A 290 4.45 -18.16 -5.09
CA ILE A 290 3.72 -17.17 -5.87
C ILE A 290 4.14 -15.78 -5.44
N THR A 291 4.28 -14.86 -6.38
CA THR A 291 4.74 -13.49 -6.12
C THR A 291 3.71 -12.47 -6.59
N PHE A 292 3.52 -11.43 -5.78
CA PHE A 292 2.71 -10.27 -6.11
C PHE A 292 3.52 -8.99 -5.88
N THR A 293 3.51 -8.10 -6.87
CA THR A 293 4.12 -6.76 -6.80
C THR A 293 3.04 -5.72 -7.01
N HIS A 294 2.94 -4.77 -6.09
CA HIS A 294 2.03 -3.63 -6.23
C HIS A 294 2.79 -2.34 -5.93
N GLN A 295 2.46 -1.29 -6.68
CA GLN A 295 2.99 0.04 -6.44
C GLN A 295 1.88 0.99 -6.01
N ILE A 296 2.20 1.84 -5.04
CA ILE A 296 1.35 2.90 -4.54
C ILE A 296 2.06 4.21 -4.84
N LEU A 297 1.36 5.13 -5.51
CA LEU A 297 1.83 6.47 -5.79
C LEU A 297 0.92 7.47 -5.10
N ILE A 298 1.49 8.36 -4.30
CA ILE A 298 0.77 9.41 -3.58
C ILE A 298 1.29 10.75 -4.09
N LYS A 299 0.39 11.62 -4.50
CA LYS A 299 0.70 13.00 -4.91
C LYS A 299 -0.12 13.98 -4.11
N ASP A 300 0.50 15.07 -3.70
CA ASP A 300 -0.18 16.19 -3.04
C ASP A 300 0.03 17.52 -3.78
N GLY A 301 -0.76 18.53 -3.43
CA GLY A 301 -0.72 19.86 -4.07
C GLY A 301 -1.41 19.92 -5.44
N ASP A 302 -1.43 18.82 -6.19
CA ASP A 302 -2.28 18.65 -7.37
C ASP A 302 -2.64 17.17 -7.60
N TYR A 303 -3.55 16.92 -8.53
CA TYR A 303 -3.91 15.56 -8.88
C TYR A 303 -2.88 14.89 -9.82
N LEU A 304 -2.80 13.56 -9.74
CA LEU A 304 -2.14 12.73 -10.74
C LEU A 304 -2.95 12.75 -12.03
N SER A 305 -2.27 13.04 -13.14
CA SER A 305 -2.79 12.81 -14.49
C SER A 305 -2.63 11.34 -14.88
N ASN A 306 -3.50 10.86 -15.78
CA ASN A 306 -3.39 9.51 -16.33
C ASN A 306 -2.01 9.26 -16.96
N GLN A 307 -1.43 10.28 -17.62
CA GLN A 307 -0.11 10.18 -18.24
C GLN A 307 1.01 9.98 -17.21
N GLU A 308 0.92 10.61 -16.04
CA GLU A 308 1.88 10.39 -14.94
C GLU A 308 1.78 8.95 -14.43
N ILE A 309 0.56 8.44 -14.21
CA ILE A 309 0.33 7.07 -13.73
C ILE A 309 0.83 6.06 -14.76
N GLU A 310 0.58 6.27 -16.06
CA GLU A 310 1.01 5.39 -17.13
C GLU A 310 2.53 5.32 -17.29
N LYS A 311 3.25 6.43 -17.07
CA LYS A 311 4.72 6.44 -17.08
C LYS A 311 5.29 5.56 -15.97
N VAL A 312 4.64 5.53 -14.80
CA VAL A 312 5.06 4.70 -13.67
C VAL A 312 4.63 3.25 -13.86
N SER A 313 3.47 3.01 -14.48
CA SER A 313 2.91 1.67 -14.72
C SER A 313 3.60 0.92 -15.87
N ALA A 314 4.42 1.59 -16.67
CA ALA A 314 5.14 0.96 -17.77
C ALA A 314 6.19 -0.02 -17.22
N PRO A 315 6.30 -1.26 -17.75
CA PRO A 315 7.35 -2.17 -17.35
C PRO A 315 8.70 -1.48 -17.56
N GLN A 316 9.48 -1.32 -16.49
CA GLN A 316 10.86 -0.89 -16.64
C GLN A 316 11.57 -2.02 -17.37
N LYS A 317 12.09 -1.76 -18.57
CA LYS A 317 12.92 -2.74 -19.29
C LYS A 317 14.04 -3.16 -18.35
N PRO A 318 14.32 -4.47 -18.18
CA PRO A 318 15.53 -4.88 -17.50
C PRO A 318 16.73 -4.23 -18.22
N LEU A 319 17.62 -3.63 -17.44
CA LEU A 319 18.90 -3.09 -17.92
C LEU A 319 19.76 -4.18 -18.55
#